data_AF-A0A2A6LCA3-F1
#
_entry.id   AF-A0A2A6LCA3-F1
#
_cell.length_a   1.000
_cell.length_b   1.000
_cell.length_c   1.000
_cell.angle_alpha   90.00
_cell.angle_beta   90.00
_cell.angle_gamma   90.00
#
_symmetry.space_group_name_H-M   'P 1'
#
loop_
_entity.id
_entity.type
_entity.pdbx_description
1 polymer ?
#
loop_
_entity_poly.entity_id
_entity_poly.type
_entity_poly.pdbx_seq_one_letter_code
_entity_poly.pdbx_strand_id
1 'polypeptide(L)'
;MPDAALILPGFFGKLPAMGDFVTRRLPASFVGRWDRWISQHLVHRFSQGSMEDAPVLRFLLGGETFGPMTGVILASADRAGRRFPLTIAAAPPLAAIEIASVAADWFGQLEATGTSARDDRMDGDALASVLAALPYPASKACDGPVRGMVFWTWEREVTAIDAAMPDAALGQFFPEDESHV
;
A
#
# COMPACT_ATOMS: atom_id res chain seq x y z
N MET A 1 -11.02 -30.29 7.55
CA MET A 1 -9.92 -29.30 7.41
C MET A 1 -10.58 -27.95 7.51
N PRO A 2 -10.30 -27.09 8.49
CA PRO A 2 -10.81 -25.73 8.40
C PRO A 2 -10.20 -25.13 7.14
N ASP A 3 -11.04 -24.63 6.23
CA ASP A 3 -10.61 -23.75 5.14
C ASP A 3 -9.68 -22.71 5.77
N ALA A 4 -8.41 -22.69 5.35
CA ALA A 4 -7.57 -21.57 5.67
C ALA A 4 -8.29 -20.36 5.07
N ALA A 5 -8.87 -19.51 5.93
CA ALA A 5 -9.69 -18.39 5.49
C ALA A 5 -8.88 -17.59 4.45
N LEU A 6 -9.35 -17.57 3.20
CA LEU A 6 -8.68 -16.85 2.13
C LEU A 6 -8.62 -15.37 2.51
N ILE A 7 -7.41 -14.86 2.68
CA ILE A 7 -7.19 -13.45 3.00
C ILE A 7 -7.17 -12.70 1.68
N LEU A 8 -8.28 -12.04 1.37
CA LEU A 8 -8.39 -11.24 0.15
C LEU A 8 -7.89 -9.82 0.39
N PRO A 9 -7.11 -9.24 -0.53
CA PRO A 9 -6.75 -7.84 -0.45
C PRO A 9 -7.98 -6.94 -0.62
N GLY A 10 -7.99 -5.87 0.17
CA GLY A 10 -8.86 -4.72 0.03
C GLY A 10 -8.08 -3.50 -0.47
N PHE A 11 -8.76 -2.38 -0.62
CA PHE A 11 -8.12 -1.14 -1.05
C PHE A 11 -8.81 0.08 -0.45
N PHE A 12 -8.05 1.18 -0.37
CA PHE A 12 -8.49 2.49 0.06
C PHE A 12 -7.73 3.58 -0.70
N GLY A 13 -8.40 4.65 -1.11
CA GLY A 13 -7.78 5.80 -1.74
C GLY A 13 -8.60 6.30 -2.92
N LYS A 14 -7.94 6.82 -3.95
CA LYS A 14 -8.60 7.34 -5.15
C LYS A 14 -8.32 6.49 -6.38
N LEU A 15 -9.29 6.49 -7.29
CA LEU A 15 -9.20 5.87 -8.61
C LEU A 15 -9.62 6.87 -9.68
N PRO A 16 -8.96 6.91 -10.85
CA PRO A 16 -9.30 7.87 -11.91
C PRO A 16 -10.73 7.76 -12.45
N ALA A 17 -11.34 6.58 -12.36
CA ALA A 17 -12.73 6.35 -12.74
C ALA A 17 -13.76 6.91 -11.72
N MET A 18 -13.32 7.15 -10.49
CA MET A 18 -14.19 7.45 -9.35
C MET A 18 -14.12 8.94 -9.01
N GLY A 19 -15.25 9.52 -8.59
CA GLY A 19 -15.31 10.94 -8.22
C GLY A 19 -14.88 11.24 -6.78
N ASP A 20 -14.74 10.21 -5.95
CA ASP A 20 -14.41 10.34 -4.52
C ASP A 20 -13.62 9.12 -4.04
N PHE A 21 -13.28 9.10 -2.75
CA PHE A 21 -12.61 7.98 -2.10
C PHE A 21 -13.37 6.67 -2.27
N VAL A 22 -12.62 5.62 -2.55
CA VAL A 22 -13.11 4.24 -2.58
C VAL A 22 -12.53 3.45 -1.43
N THR A 23 -13.35 2.56 -0.87
CA THR A 23 -12.91 1.58 0.11
C THR A 23 -13.64 0.26 -0.06
N ARG A 24 -12.90 -0.85 -0.02
CA ARG A 24 -13.42 -2.22 -0.10
C ARG A 24 -12.56 -3.16 0.73
N ARG A 25 -13.19 -4.11 1.43
CA ARG A 25 -12.55 -5.22 2.17
C ARG A 25 -11.47 -4.82 3.19
N LEU A 26 -11.43 -3.56 3.62
CA LEU A 26 -10.55 -3.08 4.68
C LEU A 26 -11.38 -2.71 5.92
N PRO A 27 -10.91 -3.02 7.14
CA PRO A 27 -11.62 -2.66 8.35
C PRO A 27 -11.58 -1.14 8.57
N ALA A 28 -12.73 -0.56 8.95
CA ALA A 28 -12.85 0.90 9.15
C ALA A 28 -11.87 1.45 10.19
N SER A 29 -11.52 0.66 11.21
CA SER A 29 -10.53 1.01 12.23
C SER A 29 -9.11 1.19 11.68
N PHE A 30 -8.76 0.43 10.63
CA PHE A 30 -7.52 0.62 9.89
C PHE A 30 -7.62 1.86 9.00
N VAL A 31 -8.67 1.94 8.17
CA VAL A 31 -8.83 3.00 7.17
C VAL A 31 -8.77 4.40 7.80
N GLY A 32 -9.48 4.63 8.91
CA GLY A 32 -9.48 5.97 9.54
C GLY A 32 -8.11 6.41 10.08
N ARG A 33 -7.31 5.47 10.63
CA ARG A 33 -5.95 5.79 11.11
C ARG A 33 -4.96 5.92 9.95
N TRP A 34 -5.08 5.04 8.97
CA TRP A 34 -4.26 5.02 7.78
C TRP A 34 -4.45 6.28 6.93
N ASP A 35 -5.70 6.67 6.67
CA ASP A 35 -6.06 7.91 5.94
C ASP A 35 -5.39 9.14 6.55
N ARG A 36 -5.49 9.31 7.87
CA ARG A 36 -4.85 10.42 8.58
C ARG A 36 -3.33 10.40 8.39
N TRP A 37 -2.70 9.23 8.53
CA TRP A 37 -1.25 9.09 8.42
C TRP A 37 -0.76 9.36 6.98
N ILE A 38 -1.40 8.77 5.96
CA ILE A 38 -1.00 8.99 4.56
C ILE A 38 -1.31 10.42 4.11
N SER A 39 -2.39 11.03 4.59
CA SER A 39 -2.70 12.44 4.32
C SER A 39 -1.61 13.36 4.85
N GLN A 40 -1.09 13.06 6.03
CA GLN A 40 -0.04 13.86 6.67
C GLN A 40 1.33 13.65 6.03
N HIS A 41 1.68 12.41 5.65
CA HIS A 41 3.06 12.05 5.31
C HIS A 41 3.28 11.57 3.87
N LEU A 42 2.25 11.17 3.12
CA LEU A 42 2.45 10.60 1.78
C LEU A 42 1.78 11.40 0.67
N VAL A 43 0.64 12.03 0.91
CA VAL A 43 -0.11 12.75 -0.14
C VAL A 43 0.75 13.82 -0.82
N HIS A 44 1.48 14.65 -0.07
CA HIS A 44 2.35 15.67 -0.65
C HIS A 44 3.46 15.08 -1.54
N ARG A 45 4.06 13.95 -1.14
CA ARG A 45 5.14 13.27 -1.86
C ARG A 45 4.65 12.65 -3.16
N PHE A 46 3.52 11.93 -3.11
CA PHE A 46 2.83 11.40 -4.29
C PHE A 46 2.20 12.49 -5.17
N SER A 47 2.15 13.73 -4.68
CA SER A 47 1.68 14.89 -5.44
C SER A 47 2.81 15.65 -6.13
N GLN A 48 4.07 15.25 -5.98
CA GLN A 48 5.18 15.81 -6.77
C GLN A 48 5.31 15.08 -8.11
N GLY A 49 5.69 15.82 -9.16
CA GLY A 49 6.01 15.23 -10.46
C GLY A 49 4.86 14.52 -11.18
N SER A 50 5.24 13.60 -12.08
CA SER A 50 4.33 12.69 -12.78
C SER A 50 3.92 11.53 -11.88
N MET A 51 2.68 11.06 -12.00
CA MET A 51 2.24 9.85 -11.29
C MET A 51 2.92 8.59 -11.85
N GLU A 52 3.37 8.61 -13.10
CA GLU A 52 4.05 7.49 -13.76
C GLU A 52 5.47 7.28 -13.19
N ASP A 53 6.14 8.38 -12.81
CA ASP A 53 7.49 8.36 -12.23
C ASP A 53 7.50 8.14 -10.71
N ALA A 54 6.32 8.21 -10.08
CA ALA A 54 6.20 8.06 -8.64
C ALA A 54 6.45 6.60 -8.21
N PRO A 55 7.23 6.35 -7.15
CA PRO A 55 7.56 5.01 -6.70
C PRO A 55 6.33 4.26 -6.21
N VAL A 56 6.28 2.95 -6.43
CA VAL A 56 5.31 2.08 -5.74
C VAL A 56 5.95 1.59 -4.44
N LEU A 57 5.33 1.95 -3.31
CA LEU A 57 5.82 1.59 -1.99
C LEU A 57 5.14 0.31 -1.53
N ARG A 58 5.93 -0.70 -1.15
CA ARG A 58 5.47 -1.87 -0.41
C ARG A 58 5.58 -1.58 1.07
N PHE A 59 4.65 -2.07 1.87
CA PHE A 59 4.64 -1.83 3.31
C PHE A 59 4.21 -3.05 4.11
N LEU A 60 4.67 -3.09 5.36
CA LEU A 60 4.25 -4.03 6.38
C LEU A 60 4.12 -3.29 7.71
N LEU A 61 2.95 -3.40 8.30
CA LEU A 61 2.59 -2.81 9.59
C LEU A 61 2.55 -3.91 10.64
N GLY A 62 3.22 -3.64 11.76
CA GLY A 62 3.19 -4.44 12.96
C GLY A 62 1.98 -4.15 13.84
N GLY A 63 1.74 -5.03 14.81
CA GLY A 63 0.59 -4.93 15.70
C GLY A 63 0.52 -3.66 16.56
N GLU A 64 1.65 -2.99 16.81
CA GLU A 64 1.71 -1.77 17.65
C GLU A 64 1.36 -0.48 16.89
N THR A 65 1.07 -0.57 15.58
CA THR A 65 0.78 0.58 14.73
C THR A 65 -0.74 0.76 14.52
N PHE A 66 -1.25 0.45 13.32
CA PHE A 66 -2.67 0.52 12.97
C PHE A 66 -3.33 -0.86 12.94
N GLY A 67 -2.62 -1.89 13.40
CA GLY A 67 -2.93 -3.31 13.24
C GLY A 67 -2.09 -3.96 12.13
N PRO A 68 -1.95 -5.30 12.12
CA PRO A 68 -1.18 -5.99 11.11
C PRO A 68 -1.80 -5.80 9.73
N MET A 69 -1.03 -5.21 8.82
CA MET A 69 -1.45 -4.93 7.46
C MET A 69 -0.24 -4.93 6.54
N THR A 70 -0.37 -5.47 5.34
CA THR A 70 0.68 -5.42 4.33
C THR A 70 0.10 -5.21 2.95
N GLY A 71 0.86 -4.57 2.08
CA GLY A 71 0.37 -4.26 0.74
C GLY A 71 1.24 -3.24 0.03
N VAL A 72 0.62 -2.51 -0.90
CA VAL A 72 1.28 -1.53 -1.75
C VAL A 72 0.54 -0.19 -1.72
N ILE A 73 1.30 0.88 -1.97
CA ILE A 73 0.84 2.25 -2.12
C ILE A 73 1.40 2.80 -3.41
N LEU A 74 0.56 3.37 -4.25
CA LEU A 74 0.96 3.95 -5.53
C LEU A 74 0.28 5.29 -5.77
N ALA A 75 0.89 6.13 -6.60
CA ALA A 75 0.35 7.41 -6.98
C ALA A 75 -0.97 7.25 -7.73
N SER A 76 -1.99 8.01 -7.34
CA SER A 76 -3.29 8.01 -7.99
C SER A 76 -4.00 9.36 -7.81
N ALA A 77 -5.09 9.56 -8.54
CA ALA A 77 -5.97 10.71 -8.46
C ALA A 77 -7.42 10.28 -8.73
N ASP A 78 -8.38 11.08 -8.29
CA ASP A 78 -9.78 10.89 -8.70
C ASP A 78 -10.03 11.47 -10.10
N ARG A 79 -11.27 11.30 -10.59
CA ARG A 79 -11.74 11.85 -11.86
C ARG A 79 -11.59 13.37 -11.98
N ALA A 80 -11.55 14.10 -10.87
CA ALA A 80 -11.35 15.55 -10.85
C ALA A 80 -9.85 15.94 -10.80
N GLY A 81 -8.94 14.97 -10.80
CA GLY A 81 -7.50 15.20 -10.75
C GLY A 81 -6.96 15.49 -9.34
N ARG A 82 -7.76 15.35 -8.29
CA ARG A 82 -7.30 15.58 -6.91
C ARG A 82 -6.44 14.39 -6.48
N ARG A 83 -5.14 14.61 -6.36
CA ARG A 83 -4.15 13.57 -6.03
C ARG A 83 -4.34 13.01 -4.63
N PHE A 84 -4.35 11.68 -4.55
CA PHE A 84 -4.34 10.93 -3.31
C PHE A 84 -3.92 9.49 -3.66
N PRO A 85 -2.95 8.90 -2.95
CA PRO A 85 -2.43 7.59 -3.31
C PRO A 85 -3.49 6.49 -3.15
N LEU A 86 -3.42 5.48 -4.01
CA LEU A 86 -4.17 4.24 -3.85
C LEU A 86 -3.38 3.32 -2.91
N THR A 87 -4.03 2.79 -1.88
CA THR A 87 -3.50 1.72 -1.03
C THR A 87 -4.24 0.43 -1.35
N ILE A 88 -3.51 -0.65 -1.63
CA ILE A 88 -4.04 -2.00 -1.74
C ILE A 88 -3.40 -2.82 -0.63
N ALA A 89 -4.20 -3.48 0.22
CA ALA A 89 -3.69 -4.09 1.44
C ALA A 89 -4.47 -5.33 1.88
N ALA A 90 -3.78 -6.24 2.56
CA ALA A 90 -4.33 -7.41 3.21
C ALA A 90 -3.80 -7.53 4.64
N ALA A 91 -4.59 -8.10 5.55
CA ALA A 91 -4.17 -8.33 6.92
C ALA A 91 -3.46 -9.69 7.03
N PRO A 92 -2.12 -9.75 7.18
CA PRO A 92 -1.43 -11.02 7.31
C PRO A 92 -1.74 -11.64 8.68
N PRO A 93 -1.75 -12.99 8.80
CA PRO A 93 -1.95 -13.66 10.10
C PRO A 93 -0.88 -13.29 11.13
N LEU A 94 0.35 -13.07 10.66
CA LEU A 94 1.50 -12.65 11.45
C LEU A 94 2.27 -11.61 10.63
N ALA A 95 2.46 -10.42 11.18
CA ALA A 95 3.28 -9.39 10.55
C ALA A 95 4.77 -9.68 10.79
N ALA A 96 5.45 -10.30 9.83
CA ALA A 96 6.85 -10.69 9.94
C ALA A 96 7.65 -10.22 8.73
N ILE A 97 8.92 -9.89 8.94
CA ILE A 97 9.78 -9.26 7.91
C ILE A 97 9.96 -10.15 6.67
N GLU A 98 9.95 -11.47 6.86
CA GLU A 98 10.05 -12.47 5.79
C GLU A 98 8.94 -12.31 4.74
N ILE A 99 7.79 -11.71 5.08
CA ILE A 99 6.71 -11.40 4.12
C ILE A 99 7.27 -10.67 2.90
N ALA A 100 8.21 -9.75 3.10
CA ALA A 100 8.80 -8.96 2.01
C ALA A 100 9.46 -9.84 0.92
N SER A 101 10.02 -11.00 1.29
CA SER A 101 10.64 -11.93 0.35
C SER A 101 9.67 -13.05 -0.08
N VAL A 102 8.95 -13.68 0.85
CA VAL A 102 8.09 -14.84 0.55
C VAL A 102 6.84 -14.47 -0.25
N ALA A 103 6.37 -13.22 -0.13
CA ALA A 103 5.23 -12.69 -0.87
C ALA A 103 5.66 -11.71 -1.98
N ALA A 104 6.94 -11.71 -2.41
CA ALA A 104 7.45 -10.79 -3.42
C ALA A 104 6.63 -10.80 -4.72
N ASP A 105 6.28 -11.99 -5.22
CA ASP A 105 5.42 -12.13 -6.41
C ASP A 105 4.00 -11.62 -6.19
N TRP A 106 3.47 -11.76 -4.98
CA TRP A 106 2.16 -11.22 -4.63
C TRP A 106 2.18 -9.68 -4.61
N PHE A 107 3.21 -9.07 -4.03
CA PHE A 107 3.39 -7.62 -4.12
C PHE A 107 3.49 -7.17 -5.57
N GLY A 108 4.31 -7.81 -6.40
CA GLY A 108 4.41 -7.46 -7.83
C GLY A 108 3.06 -7.52 -8.57
N GLN A 109 2.22 -8.50 -8.25
CA GLN A 109 0.85 -8.58 -8.79
C GLN A 109 -0.06 -7.44 -8.29
N LEU A 110 0.06 -7.03 -7.03
CA LEU A 110 -0.68 -5.87 -6.51
C LEU A 110 -0.22 -4.57 -7.17
N GLU A 111 1.09 -4.39 -7.38
CA GLU A 111 1.64 -3.21 -8.07
C GLU A 111 1.10 -3.13 -9.49
N ALA A 112 1.21 -4.21 -10.26
CA ALA A 112 0.67 -4.28 -11.61
C ALA A 112 -0.84 -4.01 -11.65
N THR A 113 -1.60 -4.62 -10.73
CA THR A 113 -3.06 -4.42 -10.64
C THR A 113 -3.41 -2.98 -10.29
N GLY A 114 -2.70 -2.36 -9.35
CA GLY A 114 -2.90 -0.96 -8.99
C GLY A 114 -2.60 -0.02 -10.14
N THR A 115 -1.48 -0.25 -10.85
CA THR A 115 -1.08 0.54 -12.02
C THR A 115 -2.10 0.42 -13.14
N SER A 116 -2.54 -0.81 -13.49
CA SER A 116 -3.62 -1.01 -14.45
C SER A 116 -4.91 -0.32 -14.00
N ALA A 117 -5.27 -0.37 -12.72
CA ALA A 117 -6.47 0.31 -12.24
C ALA A 117 -6.43 1.83 -12.43
N ARG A 118 -5.25 2.43 -12.30
CA ARG A 118 -5.00 3.84 -12.58
C ARG A 118 -5.04 4.13 -14.09
N ASP A 119 -4.28 3.38 -14.88
CA ASP A 119 -4.02 3.69 -16.29
C ASP A 119 -5.22 3.34 -17.17
N ASP A 120 -5.88 2.19 -16.92
CA ASP A 120 -7.06 1.73 -17.64
C ASP A 120 -8.37 2.32 -17.08
N ARG A 121 -8.30 3.18 -16.06
CA ARG A 121 -9.46 3.78 -15.37
C ARG A 121 -10.46 2.73 -14.92
N MET A 122 -9.99 1.73 -14.18
CA MET A 122 -10.86 0.73 -13.58
C MET A 122 -11.70 1.36 -12.46
N ASP A 123 -12.97 0.96 -12.37
CA ASP A 123 -13.81 1.29 -11.22
C ASP A 123 -13.48 0.39 -10.01
N GLY A 124 -14.08 0.73 -8.87
CA GLY A 124 -13.85 -0.02 -7.63
C GLY A 124 -14.31 -1.47 -7.67
N ASP A 125 -15.33 -1.80 -8.45
CA ASP A 125 -15.87 -3.17 -8.49
C ASP A 125 -15.02 -4.06 -9.42
N ALA A 126 -14.54 -3.51 -10.54
CA ALA A 126 -13.54 -4.15 -11.40
C ALA A 126 -12.24 -4.43 -10.64
N LEU A 127 -11.71 -3.45 -9.91
CA LEU A 127 -10.52 -3.63 -9.07
C LEU A 127 -10.77 -4.70 -7.99
N ALA A 128 -11.91 -4.66 -7.31
CA ALA A 128 -12.26 -5.66 -6.30
C ALA A 128 -12.36 -7.09 -6.87
N SER A 129 -12.79 -7.22 -8.13
CA SER A 129 -12.87 -8.50 -8.83
C SER A 129 -11.49 -9.06 -9.14
N VAL A 130 -10.57 -8.23 -9.68
CA VAL A 130 -9.19 -8.67 -9.94
C VAL A 130 -8.47 -9.03 -8.65
N LEU A 131 -8.60 -8.21 -7.61
CA LEU A 131 -8.02 -8.47 -6.29
C LEU A 131 -8.59 -9.73 -5.61
N ALA A 132 -9.80 -10.16 -5.95
CA ALA A 132 -10.36 -11.42 -5.43
C ALA A 132 -9.61 -12.65 -5.95
N ALA A 133 -8.94 -12.54 -7.11
CA ALA A 133 -8.11 -13.60 -7.69
C ALA A 133 -6.66 -13.59 -7.15
N LEU A 134 -6.32 -12.62 -6.31
CA LEU A 134 -4.97 -12.43 -5.75
C LEU A 134 -4.96 -12.57 -4.22
N PRO A 135 -5.39 -13.71 -3.66
CA PRO A 135 -5.36 -13.92 -2.22
C PRO A 135 -3.92 -13.80 -1.68
N TYR A 136 -3.79 -13.26 -0.48
CA TYR A 136 -2.51 -13.22 0.23
C TYR A 136 -1.98 -14.67 0.36
N PRO A 137 -0.70 -14.91 0.02
CA PRO A 137 -0.14 -16.25 0.03
C PRO A 137 -0.20 -16.83 1.45
N ALA A 138 -0.53 -18.11 1.58
CA ALA A 138 -0.53 -18.82 2.85
C ALA A 138 0.92 -19.09 3.32
N SER A 139 1.71 -18.03 3.53
CA SER A 139 3.06 -18.13 4.05
C SER A 139 3.02 -18.18 5.58
N LYS A 140 3.58 -19.24 6.15
CA LYS A 140 3.95 -19.25 7.57
C LYS A 140 5.24 -18.47 7.69
N ALA A 141 5.15 -17.19 8.04
CA ALA A 141 6.33 -16.52 8.53
C ALA A 141 6.72 -17.11 9.88
N CYS A 142 8.01 -17.40 10.06
CA CYS A 142 8.53 -18.10 11.22
C CYS A 142 9.33 -17.16 12.15
N ASP A 143 9.79 -16.03 11.62
CA ASP A 143 10.55 -15.04 12.38
C ASP A 143 9.68 -14.08 13.20
N GLY A 144 10.35 -13.41 14.15
CA GLY A 144 9.73 -12.51 15.12
C GLY A 144 8.86 -11.41 14.47
N PRO A 145 7.74 -11.03 15.10
CA PRO A 145 6.82 -10.08 14.52
C PRO A 145 7.47 -8.69 14.41
N VAL A 146 7.25 -8.04 13.26
CA VAL A 146 7.44 -6.61 13.10
C VAL A 146 6.49 -5.91 14.08
N ARG A 147 7.05 -5.06 14.95
CA ARG A 147 6.26 -4.28 15.92
C ARG A 147 5.84 -2.93 15.36
N GLY A 148 6.76 -2.26 14.69
CA GLY A 148 6.56 -0.94 14.07
C GLY A 148 6.06 -1.02 12.64
N MET A 149 6.59 -0.15 11.79
CA MET A 149 6.19 -0.01 10.40
C MET A 149 7.42 -0.12 9.52
N VAL A 150 7.35 -0.88 8.43
CA VAL A 150 8.46 -1.02 7.50
C VAL A 150 7.98 -0.83 6.06
N PHE A 151 8.83 -0.22 5.25
CA PHE A 151 8.56 0.14 3.85
C PHE A 151 9.73 -0.31 2.98
N TRP A 152 9.42 -0.68 1.74
CA TRP A 152 10.42 -1.03 0.72
C TRP A 152 9.86 -0.78 -0.67
N THR A 153 10.71 -0.90 -1.68
CA THR A 153 10.29 -0.89 -3.10
C THR A 153 10.86 -2.13 -3.78
N TRP A 154 10.67 -2.29 -5.09
CA TRP A 154 11.31 -3.37 -5.82
C TRP A 154 12.85 -3.20 -5.90
N GLU A 155 13.34 -1.95 -5.84
CA GLU A 155 14.77 -1.59 -5.93
C GLU A 155 15.45 -1.42 -4.57
N ARG A 156 14.68 -1.19 -3.50
CA ARG A 156 15.20 -0.81 -2.19
C ARG A 156 14.88 -1.87 -1.14
N GLU A 157 15.83 -2.10 -0.27
CA GLU A 157 15.68 -3.00 0.87
C GLU A 157 14.67 -2.46 1.90
N VAL A 158 14.28 -3.34 2.82
CA VAL A 158 13.30 -3.03 3.85
C VAL A 158 13.86 -2.04 4.86
N THR A 159 13.18 -0.90 4.97
CA THR A 159 13.50 0.18 5.91
C THR A 159 12.43 0.30 6.98
N ALA A 160 12.84 0.36 8.24
CA ALA A 160 11.95 0.72 9.34
C ALA A 160 11.58 2.21 9.31
N ILE A 161 10.29 2.49 9.50
CA ILE A 161 9.71 3.83 9.53
C ILE A 161 9.11 4.07 10.91
N ASP A 162 9.52 5.15 11.56
CA ASP A 162 8.83 5.65 12.74
C ASP A 162 7.51 6.31 12.31
N ALA A 163 6.37 5.81 12.79
CA ALA A 163 5.06 6.35 12.44
C ALA A 163 4.87 7.80 12.90
N ALA A 164 5.59 8.27 13.94
CA ALA A 164 5.52 9.64 14.44
C ALA A 164 6.45 10.59 13.69
N MET A 165 7.59 10.10 13.19
CA MET A 165 8.59 10.88 12.46
C MET A 165 9.06 10.18 11.18
N PRO A 166 8.16 9.94 10.20
CA PRO A 166 8.49 9.13 9.04
C PRO A 166 9.28 9.88 7.96
N ASP A 167 9.39 11.21 8.06
CA ASP A 167 9.76 12.06 6.93
C ASP A 167 11.16 11.79 6.37
N ALA A 168 12.16 11.61 7.25
CA ALA A 168 13.53 11.32 6.83
C ALA A 168 13.64 9.96 6.13
N ALA A 169 12.97 8.94 6.69
CA ALA A 169 13.02 7.59 6.16
C ALA A 169 12.12 7.41 4.92
N LEU A 170 11.06 8.21 4.76
CA LEU A 170 10.25 8.24 3.54
C LEU A 170 10.98 8.97 2.40
N GLY A 171 11.78 9.99 2.70
CA GLY A 171 12.50 10.79 1.71
C GLY A 171 13.35 9.97 0.76
N GLN A 172 13.98 8.89 1.23
CA GLN A 172 14.81 8.03 0.40
C GLN A 172 14.05 7.30 -0.73
N PHE A 173 12.72 7.13 -0.62
CA PHE A 173 11.96 6.39 -1.62
C PHE A 173 11.47 7.25 -2.77
N PHE A 174 11.37 8.56 -2.55
CA PHE A 174 10.95 9.51 -3.57
C PHE A 174 12.19 10.13 -4.19
N PRO A 175 12.18 10.45 -5.50
CA PRO A 175 13.26 11.22 -6.09
C PRO A 175 13.41 12.53 -5.30
N GLU A 176 14.65 12.89 -4.97
CA GLU A 176 14.92 14.20 -4.39
C GLU A 176 14.44 15.26 -5.38
N ASP A 177 13.72 16.24 -4.86
CA ASP A 177 13.36 17.43 -5.60
C ASP A 177 14.68 18.13 -5.97
N GLU A 178 15.18 17.94 -7.20
CA GLU A 178 16.17 18.84 -7.80
C GLU A 178 15.51 20.21 -8.08
N SER A 179 14.89 20.82 -7.06
CA SER A 179 14.58 22.25 -7.06
C SER A 179 15.28 22.90 -5.88
N HIS A 180 16.59 23.10 -6.04
CA HIS A 180 17.32 24.34 -5.75
C HIS A 180 18.82 24.07 -5.91
N VAL A 181 19.39 24.43 -7.07
CA VAL A 181 20.42 25.48 -7.25
C VAL A 181 20.40 25.93 -8.71
#